data_AF-D0UQE7-F1
#
_entry.id   AF-D0UQE7-F1
#
_cell.length_a   1.000
_cell.length_b   1.000
_cell.length_c   1.000
_cell.angle_alpha   90.00
_cell.angle_beta   90.00
_cell.angle_gamma   90.00
#
_symmetry.space_group_name_H-M   'P 1'
#
loop_
_entity.id
_entity.type
_entity.pdbx_description
1 polymer ?
#
loop_
_entity_poly.entity_id
_entity_poly.type
_entity_poly.pdbx_seq_one_letter_code
_entity_poly.pdbx_strand_id
1 'polypeptide(L)'
;EAVNLLSSNKYSEKQIGYLFISVLMNANNDLMKLIIQSIKNDLSSRNPIHVNLALQCIANIGSREMAETFGGEIPKLLVSGDTMDVVKQSAALCLLRLLRAVQEIVPSGEWTSRIIHLLNDQHMGVVTAAVSLIDALVKKNPEEYKGCVSLAVSRLSRIVTASYTDL
;
A
#
# COMPACT_ATOMS: atom_id res chain seq x y z
N GLU A 1 13.93 22.06 8.55
CA GLU A 1 12.67 22.80 8.30
C GLU A 1 11.59 21.95 7.64
N ALA A 2 11.82 21.27 6.51
CA ALA A 2 10.80 20.44 5.85
C ALA A 2 10.22 19.31 6.74
N VAL A 3 11.04 18.71 7.62
CA VAL A 3 10.57 17.69 8.58
C VAL A 3 9.58 18.26 9.60
N ASN A 4 9.69 19.55 9.96
CA ASN A 4 8.73 20.19 10.88
C ASN A 4 7.35 20.33 10.22
N LEU A 5 7.29 20.44 8.88
CA LEU A 5 6.03 20.48 8.14
C LEU A 5 5.29 19.14 8.21
N LEU A 6 6.00 18.02 8.37
CA LEU A 6 5.39 16.70 8.56
C LEU A 6 4.61 16.61 9.87
N SER A 7 4.98 17.38 10.89
CA SER A 7 4.25 17.42 12.16
C SER A 7 3.06 18.38 12.14
N SER A 8 2.83 19.10 11.03
CA SER A 8 1.71 20.03 10.92
C SER A 8 0.38 19.31 10.76
N ASN A 9 -0.68 19.87 11.37
CA ASN A 9 -2.06 19.42 11.18
C ASN A 9 -2.70 19.97 9.90
N LYS A 10 -2.04 20.93 9.22
CA LYS A 10 -2.52 21.47 7.95
C LYS A 10 -2.10 20.56 6.81
N TYR A 11 -3.09 20.09 6.06
CA TYR A 11 -2.89 19.23 4.90
C TYR A 11 -1.89 19.80 3.90
N SER A 12 -2.01 21.08 3.53
CA SER A 12 -1.12 21.71 2.54
C SER A 12 0.35 21.72 2.98
N GLU A 13 0.62 22.04 4.25
CA GLU A 13 1.97 22.03 4.82
C GLU A 13 2.53 20.60 4.85
N LYS A 14 1.74 19.63 5.33
CA LYS A 14 2.12 18.22 5.39
C LYS A 14 2.36 17.62 3.99
N GLN A 15 1.52 17.95 3.01
CA GLN A 15 1.67 17.51 1.62
C GLN A 15 2.96 18.02 0.99
N ILE A 16 3.27 19.32 1.15
CA ILE A 16 4.52 19.91 0.64
C ILE A 16 5.72 19.28 1.34
N GLY A 17 5.64 19.04 2.66
CA GLY A 17 6.68 18.34 3.42
C GLY A 17 6.96 16.93 2.88
N TYR A 18 5.92 16.13 2.69
CA TYR A 18 6.04 14.77 2.13
C TYR A 18 6.57 14.75 0.69
N LEU A 19 6.15 15.70 -0.15
CA LEU A 19 6.67 15.85 -1.51
C LEU A 19 8.15 16.20 -1.50
N PHE A 20 8.54 17.20 -0.70
CA PHE A 20 9.93 17.64 -0.59
C PHE A 20 10.84 16.48 -0.16
N ILE A 21 10.42 15.71 0.84
CA ILE A 21 11.19 14.58 1.36
C ILE A 21 11.26 13.43 0.35
N SER A 22 10.17 13.16 -0.38
CA SER A 22 10.16 12.12 -1.43
C SER A 22 11.13 12.43 -2.59
N VAL A 23 11.39 13.72 -2.87
CA VAL A 23 12.27 14.15 -3.97
C VAL A 23 13.72 14.34 -3.53
N LEU A 24 13.94 14.95 -2.36
CA LEU A 24 15.27 15.41 -1.93
C LEU A 24 15.98 14.45 -0.99
N MET A 25 15.45 13.25 -0.78
CA MET A 25 16.05 12.29 0.12
C MET A 25 17.40 11.79 -0.42
N ASN A 26 18.45 12.49 -0.01
CA ASN A 26 19.81 12.00 0.02
C ASN A 26 20.01 11.28 1.36
N ALA A 27 20.75 10.18 1.37
CA ALA A 27 20.84 9.19 2.45
C ALA A 27 21.47 9.69 3.77
N ASN A 28 20.85 10.68 4.42
CA ASN A 28 21.22 11.14 5.75
C ASN A 28 20.40 10.37 6.80
N ASN A 29 21.06 9.47 7.52
CA ASN A 29 20.43 8.53 8.46
C ASN A 29 19.61 9.20 9.58
N ASP A 30 19.99 10.38 10.06
CA ASP A 30 19.25 11.05 11.14
C ASP A 30 17.89 11.60 10.67
N LEU A 31 17.83 12.11 9.44
CA LEU A 31 16.57 12.55 8.85
C LEU A 31 15.64 11.37 8.59
N MET A 32 16.19 10.23 8.16
CA MET A 32 15.43 9.00 7.92
C MET A 32 14.66 8.53 9.15
N LYS A 33 15.30 8.52 10.33
CA LYS A 33 14.63 8.13 11.58
C LYS A 33 13.45 9.03 11.92
N LEU A 34 13.60 10.34 11.76
CA LEU A 34 12.52 11.31 11.99
C LEU A 34 11.36 11.13 11.02
N ILE A 35 11.67 10.89 9.75
CA ILE A 35 10.67 10.62 8.70
C ILE A 35 9.89 9.35 9.04
N ILE A 36 10.59 8.25 9.34
CA ILE A 36 9.97 6.98 9.74
C ILE A 36 9.04 7.18 10.94
N GLN A 37 9.46 7.93 11.95
CA GLN A 37 8.63 8.22 13.12
C GLN A 37 7.36 9.02 12.74
N SER A 38 7.49 10.02 11.87
CA SER A 38 6.35 10.81 11.41
C SER A 38 5.37 9.98 10.58
N ILE A 39 5.88 9.11 9.69
CA ILE A 39 5.07 8.19 8.89
C ILE A 39 4.31 7.23 9.81
N LYS A 40 4.95 6.67 10.86
CA LYS A 40 4.25 5.83 11.85
C LYS A 40 3.08 6.54 12.51
N ASN A 41 3.27 7.79 12.91
CA ASN A 41 2.20 8.59 13.52
C ASN A 41 1.04 8.81 12.55
N ASP A 42 1.34 9.07 11.27
CA ASP A 42 0.33 9.29 10.24
C ASP A 42 -0.40 8.00 9.83
N LEU A 43 0.29 6.86 9.77
CA LEU A 43 -0.33 5.54 9.54
C LEU A 43 -1.26 5.13 10.68
N SER A 44 -0.97 5.56 11.90
CA SER A 44 -1.82 5.35 13.09
C SER A 44 -2.96 6.35 13.20
N SER A 45 -2.99 7.38 12.36
CA SER A 45 -4.04 8.40 12.36
C SER A 45 -5.34 7.85 11.80
N ARG A 46 -6.46 8.33 12.34
CA ARG A 46 -7.80 8.06 11.77
C ARG A 46 -8.05 8.86 10.48
N ASN A 47 -7.19 9.83 10.15
CA ASN A 47 -7.35 10.64 8.95
C ASN A 47 -6.80 9.90 7.72
N PRO A 48 -7.66 9.43 6.80
CA PRO A 48 -7.24 8.65 5.63
C PRO A 48 -6.33 9.45 4.67
N ILE A 49 -6.42 10.78 4.69
CA ILE A 49 -5.57 11.64 3.86
C ILE A 49 -4.12 11.56 4.36
N HIS A 50 -3.92 11.59 5.68
CA HIS A 50 -2.59 11.50 6.27
C HIS A 50 -1.98 10.12 6.03
N VAL A 51 -2.78 9.06 6.20
CA VAL A 51 -2.37 7.68 5.90
C VAL A 51 -1.96 7.56 4.43
N ASN A 52 -2.73 8.12 3.50
CA ASN A 52 -2.37 8.10 2.08
C ASN A 52 -1.07 8.83 1.76
N LEU A 53 -0.85 10.03 2.32
CA LEU A 53 0.40 10.78 2.14
C LEU A 53 1.60 9.97 2.65
N ALA A 54 1.46 9.33 3.81
CA ALA A 54 2.48 8.46 4.38
C ALA A 54 2.77 7.25 3.48
N LEU A 55 1.74 6.55 2.98
CA LEU A 55 1.89 5.42 2.06
C LEU A 55 2.56 5.81 0.73
N GLN A 56 2.20 6.96 0.17
CA GLN A 56 2.82 7.49 -1.05
C GLN A 56 4.30 7.83 -0.83
N CYS A 57 4.61 8.44 0.32
CA CYS A 57 5.99 8.74 0.67
C CYS A 57 6.84 7.46 0.80
N ILE A 58 6.32 6.44 1.48
CA ILE A 58 6.98 5.12 1.58
C ILE A 58 7.21 4.52 0.19
N ALA A 59 6.20 4.55 -0.69
CA ALA A 59 6.31 3.98 -2.03
C ALA A 59 7.34 4.74 -2.91
N ASN A 60 7.39 6.06 -2.80
CA ASN A 60 8.31 6.90 -3.57
C ASN A 60 9.76 6.68 -3.12
N ILE A 61 10.01 6.62 -1.82
CA ILE A 61 11.35 6.46 -1.25
C ILE A 61 11.84 5.01 -1.41
N GLY A 62 11.03 4.03 -1.01
CA GLY A 62 11.33 2.61 -1.17
C GLY A 62 12.65 2.13 -0.56
N SER A 63 13.11 2.76 0.53
CA SER A 63 14.36 2.39 1.20
C SER A 63 14.23 1.07 1.98
N ARG A 64 15.37 0.41 2.24
CA ARG A 64 15.39 -0.83 3.02
C ARG A 64 14.87 -0.65 4.44
N GLU A 65 15.28 0.41 5.14
CA GLU A 65 14.79 0.71 6.49
C GLU A 65 13.27 0.90 6.54
N MET A 66 12.68 1.58 5.53
CA MET A 66 11.24 1.71 5.43
C MET A 66 10.56 0.37 5.20
N ALA A 67 11.12 -0.45 4.32
CA ALA A 67 10.58 -1.76 4.03
C ALA A 67 10.59 -2.64 5.29
N GLU A 68 11.70 -2.69 6.02
CA GLU A 68 11.82 -3.46 7.28
C GLU A 68 10.86 -2.96 8.36
N THR A 69 10.67 -1.65 8.44
CA THR A 69 9.79 -1.03 9.44
C THR A 69 8.31 -1.22 9.13
N PHE A 70 7.90 -1.02 7.88
CA PHE A 70 6.49 -0.95 7.47
C PHE A 70 5.98 -2.21 6.78
N GLY A 71 6.86 -3.14 6.41
CA GLY A 71 6.51 -4.37 5.69
C GLY A 71 5.51 -5.27 6.43
N GLY A 72 5.49 -5.22 7.76
CA GLY A 72 4.48 -5.90 8.58
C GLY A 72 3.21 -5.09 8.85
N GLU A 73 3.25 -3.77 8.71
CA GLU A 73 2.12 -2.88 9.02
C GLU A 73 1.22 -2.62 7.80
N ILE A 74 1.81 -2.47 6.61
CA ILE A 74 1.07 -2.20 5.38
C ILE A 74 0.10 -3.34 5.03
N PRO A 75 0.47 -4.63 5.12
CA PRO A 75 -0.47 -5.73 4.91
C PRO A 75 -1.65 -5.70 5.89
N LYS A 76 -1.41 -5.32 7.16
CA LYS A 76 -2.47 -5.18 8.18
C LYS A 76 -3.48 -4.10 7.78
N LEU A 77 -2.99 -2.95 7.33
CA LEU A 77 -3.83 -1.85 6.83
C LEU A 77 -4.62 -2.28 5.60
N LEU A 78 -3.99 -3.03 4.68
CA LEU A 78 -4.62 -3.49 3.45
C LEU A 78 -5.82 -4.42 3.70
N VAL A 79 -5.72 -5.30 4.70
CA VAL A 79 -6.77 -6.29 5.00
C VAL A 79 -7.75 -5.85 6.08
N SER A 80 -7.56 -4.66 6.64
CA SER A 80 -8.42 -4.13 7.69
C SER A 80 -9.78 -3.75 7.11
N GLY A 81 -10.85 -4.19 7.77
CA GLY A 81 -12.23 -3.91 7.36
C GLY A 81 -12.62 -2.43 7.51
N ASP A 82 -12.02 -1.73 8.48
CA ASP A 82 -12.32 -0.33 8.79
C ASP A 82 -11.58 0.67 7.88
N THR A 83 -10.71 0.18 7.00
CA THR A 83 -9.89 1.02 6.13
C THR A 83 -10.64 1.40 4.86
N MET A 84 -10.64 2.69 4.52
CA MET A 84 -11.28 3.18 3.31
C MET A 84 -10.64 2.63 2.03
N ASP A 85 -11.44 2.47 0.98
CA ASP A 85 -11.01 1.85 -0.28
C ASP A 85 -9.84 2.57 -0.96
N VAL A 86 -9.77 3.90 -0.86
CA VAL A 86 -8.64 4.68 -1.37
C VAL A 86 -7.34 4.37 -0.64
N VAL A 87 -7.40 4.09 0.67
CA VAL A 87 -6.23 3.71 1.47
C VAL A 87 -5.81 2.29 1.14
N LYS A 88 -6.76 1.36 0.94
CA LYS A 88 -6.46 -0.01 0.49
C LYS A 88 -5.74 -0.02 -0.86
N GLN A 89 -6.17 0.81 -1.81
CA GLN A 89 -5.50 0.99 -3.10
C GLN A 89 -4.04 1.42 -2.94
N SER A 90 -3.81 2.49 -2.18
CA SER A 90 -2.46 3.00 -1.92
C SER A 90 -1.61 1.99 -1.14
N ALA A 91 -2.19 1.26 -0.18
CA ALA A 91 -1.49 0.26 0.62
C ALA A 91 -1.05 -0.93 -0.25
N ALA A 92 -1.91 -1.43 -1.14
CA ALA A 92 -1.57 -2.50 -2.07
C ALA A 92 -0.42 -2.12 -3.01
N LEU A 93 -0.46 -0.92 -3.59
CA LEU A 93 0.61 -0.44 -4.47
C LEU A 93 1.90 -0.11 -3.72
N CYS A 94 1.79 0.42 -2.50
CA CYS A 94 2.93 0.67 -1.62
C CYS A 94 3.64 -0.64 -1.27
N LEU A 95 2.88 -1.66 -0.85
CA LEU A 95 3.42 -2.99 -0.57
C LEU A 95 4.07 -3.60 -1.80
N LEU A 96 3.43 -3.50 -2.97
CA LEU A 96 4.00 -3.96 -4.24
C LEU A 96 5.36 -3.29 -4.53
N ARG A 97 5.46 -1.98 -4.30
CA ARG A 97 6.69 -1.22 -4.50
C ARG A 97 7.79 -1.65 -3.53
N LEU A 98 7.45 -1.87 -2.25
CA LEU A 98 8.39 -2.38 -1.26
C LEU A 98 8.86 -3.80 -1.57
N LEU A 99 7.97 -4.70 -2.00
CA LEU A 99 8.31 -6.06 -2.42
C LEU A 99 9.31 -6.08 -3.59
N ARG A 100 9.17 -5.12 -4.53
CA ARG A 100 10.10 -4.97 -5.66
C ARG A 100 11.45 -4.39 -5.23
N ALA A 101 11.47 -3.50 -4.24
CA ALA A 101 12.69 -2.88 -3.73
C ALA A 101 13.49 -3.81 -2.81
N VAL A 102 12.80 -4.52 -1.91
CA VAL A 102 13.39 -5.44 -0.93
C VAL A 102 12.63 -6.74 -0.98
N GLN A 103 13.17 -7.68 -1.74
CA GLN A 103 12.51 -8.96 -2.00
C GLN A 103 12.34 -9.79 -0.72
N GLU A 104 13.16 -9.59 0.31
CA GLU A 104 13.11 -10.39 1.55
C GLU A 104 11.84 -10.15 2.38
N ILE A 105 11.11 -9.06 2.15
CA ILE A 105 9.96 -8.65 2.96
C ILE A 105 8.66 -9.21 2.36
N VAL A 106 8.63 -10.53 2.14
CA VAL A 106 7.41 -11.20 1.70
C VAL A 106 6.52 -11.45 2.92
N PRO A 107 5.34 -10.82 3.03
CA PRO A 107 4.37 -11.20 4.04
C PRO A 107 3.93 -12.63 3.76
N SER A 108 4.35 -13.58 4.59
CA SER A 108 4.01 -15.00 4.43
C SER A 108 2.89 -15.41 5.39
N GLY A 109 1.99 -16.27 4.92
CA GLY A 109 1.08 -17.06 5.76
C GLY A 109 -0.28 -16.43 6.08
N GLU A 110 -0.33 -15.34 6.84
CA GLU A 110 -1.61 -14.86 7.41
C GLU A 110 -2.43 -13.96 6.48
N TRP A 111 -1.75 -13.17 5.65
CA TRP A 111 -2.39 -12.14 4.82
C TRP A 111 -2.79 -12.65 3.43
N THR A 112 -2.19 -13.76 2.98
CA THR A 112 -2.35 -14.30 1.62
C THR A 112 -3.82 -14.53 1.26
N SER A 113 -4.58 -15.21 2.13
CA SER A 113 -6.00 -15.48 1.91
C SER A 113 -6.84 -14.21 1.82
N ARG A 114 -6.56 -13.22 2.67
CA ARG A 114 -7.28 -11.93 2.70
C ARG A 114 -6.95 -11.08 1.49
N ILE A 115 -5.69 -11.03 1.08
CA ILE A 115 -5.26 -10.33 -0.14
C ILE A 115 -5.93 -10.95 -1.38
N ILE A 116 -6.00 -12.28 -1.47
CA ILE A 116 -6.72 -12.97 -2.53
C ILE A 116 -8.22 -12.60 -2.51
N HIS A 117 -8.82 -12.48 -1.32
CA HIS A 117 -10.22 -12.10 -1.19
C HIS A 117 -10.52 -10.66 -1.62
N LEU A 118 -9.53 -9.76 -1.65
CA LEU A 118 -9.70 -8.40 -2.20
C LEU A 118 -10.08 -8.41 -3.69
N LEU A 119 -9.84 -9.49 -4.42
CA LEU A 119 -10.35 -9.65 -5.79
C LEU A 119 -11.89 -9.62 -5.85
N ASN A 120 -12.56 -9.93 -4.74
CA ASN A 120 -14.01 -9.90 -4.65
C ASN A 120 -14.58 -8.55 -4.19
N ASP A 121 -13.74 -7.56 -3.89
CA ASP A 121 -14.16 -6.24 -3.43
C ASP A 121 -15.12 -5.56 -4.43
N GLN A 122 -16.02 -4.71 -3.93
CA GLN A 122 -16.97 -3.96 -4.75
C GLN A 122 -16.27 -2.84 -5.52
N HIS A 123 -15.23 -2.24 -4.93
CA HIS A 123 -14.53 -1.13 -5.51
C HIS A 123 -13.47 -1.60 -6.53
N MET A 124 -13.73 -1.37 -7.82
CA MET A 124 -12.83 -1.79 -8.91
C MET A 124 -11.39 -1.25 -8.79
N GLY A 125 -11.21 -0.07 -8.18
CA GLY A 125 -9.88 0.45 -7.86
C GLY A 125 -9.10 -0.45 -6.89
N VAL A 126 -9.75 -0.99 -5.86
CA VAL A 126 -9.13 -1.90 -4.87
C VAL A 126 -8.75 -3.20 -5.58
N VAL A 127 -9.66 -3.75 -6.40
CA VAL A 127 -9.40 -4.94 -7.22
C VAL A 127 -8.19 -4.73 -8.13
N THR A 128 -8.10 -3.59 -8.82
CA THR A 128 -6.99 -3.28 -9.74
C THR A 128 -5.64 -3.22 -9.03
N ALA A 129 -5.59 -2.56 -7.87
CA ALA A 129 -4.39 -2.49 -7.05
C ALA A 129 -4.01 -3.87 -6.47
N ALA A 130 -5.00 -4.64 -6.01
CA ALA A 130 -4.82 -5.99 -5.49
C ALA A 130 -4.31 -6.97 -6.56
N VAL A 131 -4.85 -6.94 -7.78
CA VAL A 131 -4.36 -7.75 -8.91
C VAL A 131 -2.88 -7.48 -9.18
N SER A 132 -2.48 -6.20 -9.18
CA SER A 132 -1.08 -5.81 -9.42
C SER A 132 -0.14 -6.35 -8.33
N LEU A 133 -0.60 -6.36 -7.08
CA LEU A 133 0.12 -6.94 -5.95
C LEU A 133 0.19 -8.48 -6.06
N ILE A 134 -0.95 -9.13 -6.33
CA ILE A 134 -1.05 -10.59 -6.45
C ILE A 134 -0.18 -11.11 -7.60
N ASP A 135 -0.15 -10.45 -8.77
CA ASP A 135 0.72 -10.85 -9.89
C ASP A 135 2.20 -10.92 -9.48
N ALA A 136 2.67 -9.95 -8.69
CA ALA A 136 4.05 -9.96 -8.19
C ALA A 136 4.29 -11.07 -7.15
N LEU A 137 3.31 -11.35 -6.29
CA LEU A 137 3.39 -12.38 -5.26
C LEU A 137 3.32 -13.80 -5.85
N VAL A 138 2.44 -14.03 -6.84
CA VAL A 138 2.31 -15.31 -7.57
C VAL A 138 3.61 -15.68 -8.26
N LYS A 139 4.30 -14.72 -8.88
CA LYS A 139 5.61 -14.95 -9.52
C LYS A 139 6.67 -15.44 -8.54
N LYS A 140 6.49 -15.18 -7.25
CA LYS A 140 7.41 -15.59 -6.19
C LYS A 140 7.00 -16.90 -5.52
N ASN A 141 5.72 -17.02 -5.16
CA ASN A 141 5.16 -18.18 -4.46
C ASN A 141 3.89 -18.69 -5.18
N PRO A 142 3.99 -19.37 -6.34
CA PRO A 142 2.81 -19.76 -7.13
C PRO A 142 1.82 -20.64 -6.36
N GLU A 143 2.33 -21.55 -5.51
CA GLU A 143 1.52 -22.51 -4.76
C GLU A 143 0.56 -21.84 -3.76
N GLU A 144 1.01 -20.77 -3.10
CA GLU A 144 0.25 -20.10 -2.04
C GLU A 144 -0.91 -19.25 -2.59
N TYR A 145 -0.78 -18.80 -3.85
CA TYR A 145 -1.75 -17.91 -4.50
C TYR A 145 -2.65 -18.62 -5.51
N LYS A 146 -2.62 -19.95 -5.63
CA LYS A 146 -3.49 -20.72 -6.55
C LYS A 146 -4.98 -20.36 -6.45
N GLY A 147 -5.45 -20.03 -5.24
CA GLY A 147 -6.83 -19.60 -4.99
C GLY A 147 -7.26 -18.32 -5.72
N CYS A 148 -6.31 -17.49 -6.19
CA CYS A 148 -6.63 -16.28 -6.93
C CYS A 148 -7.19 -16.57 -8.33
N VAL A 149 -6.85 -17.71 -8.95
CA VAL A 149 -7.24 -18.03 -10.33
C VAL A 149 -8.75 -18.14 -10.46
N SER A 150 -9.40 -18.93 -9.62
CA SER A 150 -10.86 -19.12 -9.66
C SER A 150 -11.61 -17.80 -9.43
N LEU A 151 -11.11 -16.95 -8.52
CA LEU A 151 -11.70 -15.65 -8.26
C LEU A 151 -11.51 -14.67 -9.43
N ALA A 152 -10.31 -14.62 -10.01
CA ALA A 152 -10.00 -13.78 -11.15
C ALA A 152 -10.84 -14.17 -12.38
N VAL A 153 -10.99 -15.48 -12.65
CA VAL A 153 -11.83 -15.98 -13.76
C VAL A 153 -13.29 -15.61 -13.55
N SER A 154 -13.84 -15.83 -12.35
CA SER A 154 -15.22 -15.46 -12.03
C SER A 154 -15.46 -13.96 -12.15
N ARG A 155 -14.52 -13.13 -11.68
CA ARG A 155 -14.63 -11.67 -11.79
C ARG A 155 -14.48 -11.18 -13.22
N LEU A 156 -13.53 -11.69 -13.99
CA LEU A 156 -13.40 -11.36 -15.41
C LEU A 156 -14.67 -11.75 -16.18
N SER A 157 -15.21 -12.94 -15.93
CA SER A 157 -16.49 -13.36 -16.52
C SER A 157 -17.60 -12.37 -16.21
N ARG A 158 -17.76 -11.96 -14.95
CA ARG A 158 -18.75 -10.96 -14.55
C ARG A 158 -18.57 -9.62 -15.26
N ILE A 159 -17.34 -9.13 -15.40
CA ILE A 159 -17.04 -7.86 -16.07
C ILE A 159 -17.39 -7.95 -17.56
N VAL A 160 -17.05 -9.06 -18.22
CA VAL A 160 -17.30 -9.25 -19.65
C VAL A 160 -18.79 -9.48 -19.94
N THR A 161 -19.52 -10.13 -19.03
CA THR A 161 -20.97 -10.35 -19.17
C THR A 161 -21.83 -9.21 -18.65
N ALA A 162 -21.26 -8.28 -17.89
CA ALA A 162 -21.97 -7.09 -17.44
C ALA A 162 -22.26 -6.23 -18.68
N SER A 163 -23.54 -6.15 -19.05
CA SER A 163 -24.00 -5.15 -20.01
C SER A 163 -23.61 -3.76 -19.51
N TYR A 164 -23.23 -2.86 -20.42
CA TYR A 164 -22.76 -1.49 -20.17
C TYR A 164 -23.67 -0.60 -19.27
N THR A 165 -24.82 -1.10 -18.83
CA THR A 165 -25.82 -0.41 -18.01
C THR A 165 -25.66 -0.61 -16.50
N ASP A 166 -24.83 -1.56 -16.03
CA ASP A 166 -24.70 -1.91 -14.59
C ASP A 166 -23.28 -1.72 -14.00
N LEU A 167 -22.44 -0.93 -14.68
CA LEU A 167 -21.11 -0.47 -14.21
C LEU A 167 -21.18 0.96 -13.67
#